data_AF-A0A1G6WVL8-F1
#
_entry.id   AF-A0A1G6WVL8-F1
#
_cell.length_a   1.000
_cell.length_b   1.000
_cell.length_c   1.000
_cell.angle_alpha   90.00
_cell.angle_beta   90.00
_cell.angle_gamma   90.00
#
_symmetry.space_group_name_H-M   'P 1'
#
loop_
_entity.id
_entity.type
_entity.pdbx_description
1 polymer ?
#
loop_
_entity_poly.entity_id
_entity_poly.type
_entity_poly.pdbx_seq_one_letter_code
_entity_poly.pdbx_strand_id
1 'polypeptide(L)' 'MEKLIAILKQQLEGHRVSDIVKVGDSELRVVVDTREDFIKIRRMAELTHDDSEVKIKGITIQFVDIHGLLYQFP' A
#
# COMPACT_ATOMS: atom_id res chain seq x y z
N MET A 1 9.35 0.51 12.32
CA MET A 1 8.33 -0.11 11.46
C MET A 1 6.94 -0.08 12.07
N GLU A 2 6.73 -0.54 13.31
CA GLU A 2 5.39 -0.62 13.92
C GLU A 2 4.62 0.71 13.95
N LYS A 3 5.29 1.83 14.29
CA LYS A 3 4.68 3.16 14.23
C LYS A 3 4.21 3.54 12.81
N LEU A 4 4.93 3.13 11.77
CA LEU A 4 4.56 3.42 10.39
C LEU A 4 3.33 2.61 9.96
N ILE A 5 3.29 1.33 10.35
CA ILE A 5 2.13 0.46 10.10
C ILE A 5 0.91 1.02 10.82
N ALA A 6 1.04 1.49 12.07
CA ALA A 6 -0.07 2.09 12.81
C ALA A 6 -0.58 3.38 12.14
N ILE A 7 0.32 4.26 11.70
CA ILE A 7 -0.06 5.49 10.96
C ILE A 7 -0.73 5.12 9.64
N LEU A 8 -0.19 4.16 8.89
CA LEU A 8 -0.79 3.69 7.66
C LEU A 8 -2.17 3.08 7.93
N LYS A 9 -2.32 2.18 8.92
CA LYS A 9 -3.62 1.63 9.31
C LYS A 9 -4.61 2.73 9.67
N GLN A 10 -4.19 3.76 10.42
CA GLN A 10 -5.06 4.87 10.81
C GLN A 10 -5.46 5.77 9.63
N GLN A 11 -4.53 6.06 8.71
CA GLN A 11 -4.82 6.85 7.50
C GLN A 11 -5.65 6.06 6.49
N LEU A 12 -5.45 4.75 6.46
CA LEU A 12 -6.12 3.80 5.57
C LEU A 12 -7.39 3.22 6.18
N GLU A 13 -7.72 3.51 7.45
CA GLU A 13 -8.94 3.02 8.11
C GLU A 13 -10.21 3.52 7.41
N GLY A 14 -10.11 4.68 6.73
CA GLY A 14 -11.15 5.22 5.85
C GLY A 14 -11.22 4.55 4.47
N HIS A 15 -10.28 3.68 4.14
CA HIS A 15 -10.21 2.90 2.90
C HIS A 15 -10.40 1.42 3.25
N ARG A 16 -10.97 0.60 2.35
CA ARG A 16 -11.10 -0.84 2.60
C ARG A 16 -9.76 -1.54 2.41
N VAL A 17 -8.85 -1.31 3.36
CA VAL A 17 -7.58 -2.02 3.49
C VAL A 17 -7.82 -3.23 4.37
N SER A 18 -7.68 -4.41 3.79
CA SER A 18 -7.91 -5.67 4.46
C SER A 18 -6.78 -5.97 5.43
N ASP A 19 -5.54 -5.70 5.03
CA ASP A 19 -4.37 -5.89 5.90
C ASP A 19 -3.12 -5.12 5.43
N ILE A 20 -2.12 -5.00 6.32
CA ILE A 20 -0.79 -4.48 6.00
C ILE A 20 0.25 -5.46 6.54
N VAL A 21 1.01 -6.07 5.62
CA VAL A 21 2.01 -7.09 5.91
C VAL A 21 3.41 -6.50 5.72
N LYS A 22 4.32 -6.73 6.67
CA LYS A 22 5.74 -6.38 6.52
C LYS A 22 6.46 -7.52 5.79
N VAL A 23 7.11 -7.23 4.65
CA VAL A 23 7.78 -8.25 3.81
C VAL A 23 9.31 -8.08 3.79
N GLY A 24 9.83 -7.32 4.74
CA GLY A 24 11.27 -7.10 4.93
C GLY A 24 11.50 -5.84 5.75
N ASP A 25 12.75 -5.48 6.02
CA ASP A 25 13.04 -4.30 6.83
C ASP A 25 12.68 -2.97 6.18
N SER A 26 12.50 -2.98 4.85
CA SER A 26 12.14 -1.80 4.07
C SER A 26 11.00 -2.08 3.08
N GLU A 27 10.25 -3.17 3.22
CA GLU A 27 9.13 -3.49 2.33
C GLU A 27 7.83 -3.70 3.12
N LEU A 28 6.77 -3.04 2.67
CA LEU A 28 5.40 -3.20 3.18
C LEU A 28 4.49 -3.61 2.03
N ARG A 29 3.61 -4.57 2.27
CA ARG A 29 2.52 -4.94 1.39
C ARG A 29 1.21 -4.51 2.01
N VAL A 30 0.46 -3.72 1.27
CA VAL A 30 -0.89 -3.31 1.65
C VAL A 30 -1.86 -4.14 0.84
N VAL A 31 -2.65 -4.95 1.54
CA VAL A 31 -3.71 -5.78 0.97
C VAL A 31 -4.95 -4.91 0.80
N VAL A 32 -5.43 -4.80 -0.44
CA VAL A 32 -6.60 -4.01 -0.79
C VAL A 32 -7.67 -4.91 -1.41
N ASP A 33 -8.92 -4.77 -0.94
CA ASP A 33 -10.02 -5.62 -1.40
C ASP A 33 -10.41 -5.34 -2.86
N THR A 34 -10.31 -4.08 -3.28
CA THR A 34 -10.76 -3.66 -4.61
C THR A 34 -9.74 -2.79 -5.32
N ARG A 35 -9.82 -2.79 -6.66
CA ARG A 35 -9.03 -1.91 -7.52
C ARG A 35 -9.34 -0.43 -7.30
N GLU A 36 -10.57 -0.09 -6.93
CA GLU A 36 -10.93 1.30 -6.62
C GLU A 36 -10.26 1.78 -5.33
N ASP A 37 -10.19 0.92 -4.31
CA ASP A 37 -9.47 1.21 -3.08
C ASP A 37 -7.97 1.36 -3.35
N PHE A 38 -7.39 0.48 -4.18
CA PHE A 38 -6.02 0.66 -4.67
C PHE A 38 -5.83 2.04 -5.30
N ILE A 39 -6.66 2.44 -6.27
CA ILE A 39 -6.52 3.74 -6.97
C ILE A 39 -6.64 4.90 -5.98
N LYS A 40 -7.58 4.83 -5.02
CA LYS A 40 -7.77 5.89 -4.01
C LYS A 40 -6.57 6.00 -3.06
N ILE A 41 -6.08 4.86 -2.58
CA ILE A 41 -4.93 4.80 -1.68
C ILE A 41 -3.68 5.23 -2.42
N ARG A 42 -3.48 4.78 -3.67
CA ARG A 42 -2.41 5.24 -4.55
C ARG A 42 -2.48 6.75 -4.75
N ARG A 43 -3.65 7.33 -5.05
CA ARG A 43 -3.83 8.78 -5.16
C ARG A 43 -3.54 9.55 -3.88
N MET A 44 -3.85 8.98 -2.72
CA MET A 44 -3.43 9.55 -1.44
C MET A 44 -1.94 9.42 -1.19
N ALA A 45 -1.35 8.31 -1.64
CA ALA A 45 0.07 8.02 -1.54
C ALA A 45 0.90 8.66 -2.66
N GLU A 46 0.27 9.23 -3.70
CA GLU A 46 0.87 9.82 -4.90
C GLU A 46 1.65 11.08 -4.52
N LEU A 47 2.87 10.81 -4.06
CA LEU A 47 4.08 11.35 -4.65
C LEU A 47 4.18 10.83 -6.09
N THR A 48 4.00 11.75 -7.04
CA THR A 48 4.52 11.78 -8.41
C THR A 48 5.37 10.56 -8.79
N HIS A 49 4.83 9.55 -9.48
CA HIS A 49 5.48 8.69 -10.47
C HIS A 49 4.56 7.50 -10.77
N ASP A 50 4.49 7.10 -12.04
CA ASP A 50 3.66 6.02 -12.61
C ASP A 50 4.05 4.60 -12.14
N ASP A 51 4.60 4.47 -10.93
CA ASP A 51 5.06 3.21 -10.36
C ASP A 51 3.97 2.57 -9.49
N SER A 52 3.86 1.24 -9.59
CA SER A 52 2.96 0.44 -8.73
C SER A 52 3.46 0.34 -7.28
N GLU A 53 4.62 0.95 -7.00
CA GLU A 53 5.31 0.94 -5.72
C GLU A 53 5.50 2.37 -5.20
N VAL A 54 5.11 2.63 -3.95
CA VAL A 54 5.33 3.92 -3.31
C VAL A 54 6.57 3.85 -2.42
N LYS A 55 7.60 4.64 -2.73
CA LYS A 55 8.83 4.71 -1.93
C LYS A 55 8.75 5.86 -0.93
N ILE A 56 8.48 5.56 0.34
CA ILE A 56 8.48 6.54 1.43
C ILE A 56 9.76 6.40 2.26
N LYS A 57 10.66 7.40 2.21
CA LYS A 57 11.89 7.43 3.04
C LYS A 57 12.71 6.13 2.98
N GLY A 58 12.80 5.50 1.80
CA GLY A 58 13.52 4.24 1.60
C GLY A 58 12.72 2.97 1.92
N ILE A 59 11.42 3.09 2.22
CA ILE A 59 10.51 1.96 2.41
C ILE A 59 9.64 1.83 1.16
N THR A 60 9.69 0.68 0.53
CA THR A 60 8.87 0.32 -0.62
C THR A 60 7.51 -0.19 -0.14
N ILE A 61 6.43 0.44 -0.60
CA ILE A 61 5.07 0.01 -0.34
C ILE A 61 4.50 -0.57 -1.63
N GLN A 62 4.21 -1.86 -1.60
CA GLN A 62 3.55 -2.61 -2.66
C GLN A 62 2.07 -2.79 -2.31
N PHE A 63 1.21 -2.72 -3.32
CA PHE A 63 -0.21 -2.96 -3.16
C PHE A 63 -0.58 -4.29 -3.82
N VAL A 64 -1.22 -5.16 -3.05
CA VAL A 64 -1.62 -6.50 -3.48
C VAL A 64 -3.11 -6.71 -3.24
N ASP A 65 -3.73 -7.57 -4.03
CA ASP A 65 -5.10 -8.01 -3.77
C ASP A 65 -5.17 -9.03 -2.63
N ILE A 66 -6.39 -9.47 -2.30
CA ILE A 66 -6.66 -10.51 -1.29
C ILE A 66 -6.00 -11.87 -1.58
N HIS A 67 -5.57 -12.11 -2.82
CA HIS A 67 -4.86 -13.30 -3.26
C HIS A 67 -3.34 -13.11 -3.25
N GLY A 68 -2.86 -11.92 -2.85
CA GLY A 68 -1.44 -11.57 -2.83
C GLY A 68 -0.87 -11.23 -4.20
N LEU A 69 -1.71 -11.04 -5.21
CA LEU A 69 -1.28 -10.62 -6.54
C LEU A 69 -1.01 -9.12 -6.54
N LEU A 70 0.15 -8.73 -7.06
CA LEU A 70 0.50 -7.33 -7.24
C LEU A 70 -0.46 -6.68 -8.23
N TYR A 71 -1.03 -5.54 -7.85
CA TYR A 71 -1.70 -4.68 -8.81
C TYR A 71 -0.66 -4.09 -9.76
N GLN A 72 -0.46 -4.76 -10.89
CA GLN A 72 0.34 -4.26 -12.01
C GLN A 72 -0.63 -3.70 -13.07
N PHE A 73 -0.44 -2.45 -13.46
CA PHE A 73 -1.10 -1.91 -14.64
C PHE A 73 -0.23 -2.23 -15.88
N PRO A 74 -0.85 -2.48 -17.05
CA PRO A 74 -0.14 -2.45 -18.33
C PRO A 74 0.36 -1.03 -18.66
#